data_AF-A0A919YAZ2-F1
#
_entry.id   AF-A0A919YAZ2-F1
#
_cell.length_a   1.000
_cell.length_b   1.000
_cell.length_c   1.000
_cell.angle_alpha   90.00
_cell.angle_beta   90.00
_cell.angle_gamma   90.00
#
_symmetry.space_group_name_H-M   'P 1'
#
loop_
_entity.id
_entity.type
_entity.pdbx_description
1 polymer ?
#
loop_
_entity_poly.entity_id
_entity_poly.type
_entity_poly.pdbx_seq_one_letter_code
_entity_poly.pdbx_strand_id
1 'polypeptide(L)'
;MFRNIDGNEWNNFLIRKSTLNPLPHIKNLLNRRLLLIHGKEDKTIRSYHTERFYNTLISGGSEANSQFLTVDGVGHGKVLRSKTWDYWTNWILN
;
A
#
# COMPACT_ATOMS: atom_id res chain seq x y z
N MET A 1 -1.11 13.71 12.33
CA MET A 1 -2.13 12.73 12.73
C MET A 1 -2.33 11.74 11.59
N PHE A 2 -1.65 10.59 11.62
CA PHE A 2 -1.85 9.53 10.62
C PHE A 2 -3.07 8.70 11.06
N ARG A 3 -4.18 8.77 10.32
CA ARG A 3 -5.32 7.82 10.29
C ARG A 3 -6.52 7.95 11.24
N ASN A 4 -6.64 8.95 12.12
CA ASN A 4 -7.88 9.14 12.92
C ASN A 4 -8.34 7.87 13.68
N ILE A 5 -7.38 7.04 14.12
CA ILE A 5 -7.66 5.81 14.87
C ILE A 5 -7.67 6.07 16.37
N ASP A 6 -8.59 5.44 17.08
CA ASP A 6 -8.71 5.59 18.54
C ASP A 6 -7.62 4.81 19.30
N GLY A 7 -7.54 4.99 20.62
CA GLY A 7 -6.49 4.36 21.45
C GLY A 7 -6.54 2.83 21.45
N ASN A 8 -7.72 2.22 21.30
CA ASN A 8 -7.87 0.77 21.23
C ASN A 8 -7.48 0.25 19.85
N GLU A 9 -7.87 0.95 18.78
CA GLU A 9 -7.44 0.66 17.42
C GLU A 9 -5.93 0.80 17.27
N TRP A 10 -5.33 1.80 17.92
CA TRP A 10 -3.88 1.96 17.99
C TRP A 10 -3.21 0.77 18.67
N ASN A 11 -3.70 0.36 19.83
CA ASN A 11 -3.19 -0.83 20.53
C ASN A 11 -3.36 -2.10 19.71
N ASN A 12 -4.52 -2.29 19.07
CA ASN A 12 -4.79 -3.42 18.18
C ASN A 12 -3.86 -3.43 16.96
N PHE A 13 -3.55 -2.26 16.41
CA PHE A 13 -2.58 -2.11 15.34
C PHE A 13 -1.16 -2.49 15.81
N LEU A 14 -0.72 -1.99 16.96
CA LEU A 14 0.61 -2.27 17.53
C LEU A 14 0.81 -3.76 17.85
N ILE A 15 -0.22 -4.45 18.34
CA ILE A 15 -0.17 -5.88 18.67
C ILE A 15 -0.55 -6.80 17.51
N ARG A 16 -0.62 -6.26 16.28
CA ARG A 16 -0.95 -6.99 15.03
C ARG A 16 -2.32 -7.69 15.05
N LYS A 17 -3.27 -7.21 15.86
CA LYS A 17 -4.66 -7.69 15.90
C LYS A 17 -5.62 -6.87 15.04
N SER A 18 -5.17 -5.75 14.48
CA SER A 18 -5.98 -4.97 13.54
C SER A 18 -6.01 -5.66 12.17
N THR A 19 -7.19 -6.12 11.76
CA THR A 19 -7.49 -6.49 10.38
C THR A 19 -7.56 -5.23 9.54
N LEU A 20 -6.40 -4.73 9.11
CA LEU A 20 -6.33 -3.67 8.09
C LEU A 20 -6.70 -4.25 6.73
N ASN A 21 -8.01 -4.41 6.49
CA ASN A 21 -8.53 -4.73 5.19
C ASN A 21 -8.95 -3.43 4.49
N PRO A 22 -8.24 -2.97 3.46
CA PRO A 22 -8.61 -1.75 2.74
C PRO A 22 -9.83 -1.93 1.82
N LEU A 23 -10.27 -3.17 1.56
CA LEU A 23 -11.36 -3.47 0.62
C LEU A 23 -12.71 -2.80 0.97
N PRO A 24 -13.16 -2.74 2.24
CA PRO A 24 -14.39 -2.03 2.60
C PRO A 24 -14.36 -0.53 2.28
N HIS A 25 -13.16 0.05 2.13
CA HIS A 25 -12.96 1.47 1.85
C HIS A 25 -12.58 1.74 0.39
N ILE A 26 -12.64 0.74 -0.49
CA ILE A 26 -12.19 0.85 -1.89
C ILE A 26 -12.86 2.01 -2.62
N LYS A 27 -14.15 2.26 -2.37
CA LYS A 27 -14.91 3.39 -2.96
C LYS A 27 -14.28 4.75 -2.65
N ASN A 28 -13.72 4.93 -1.45
CA ASN A 28 -13.06 6.18 -1.04
C ASN A 28 -11.69 6.38 -1.69
N LEU A 29 -11.17 5.34 -2.32
CA LEU A 29 -9.85 5.29 -2.95
C LEU A 29 -9.91 5.38 -4.47
N LEU A 30 -11.07 5.14 -5.10
CA LEU A 30 -11.20 5.08 -6.57
C LEU A 30 -10.75 6.35 -7.30
N ASN A 31 -11.05 7.51 -6.71
CA ASN A 31 -10.68 8.82 -7.28
C ASN A 31 -9.37 9.37 -6.72
N ARG A 32 -8.65 8.58 -5.91
CA ARG A 32 -7.37 9.01 -5.34
C ARG A 32 -6.25 8.55 -6.23
N ARG A 33 -5.25 9.42 -6.37
CA ARG A 33 -3.97 9.04 -6.94
C ARG A 33 -3.24 8.12 -5.95
N LEU A 34 -2.91 6.90 -6.36
CA LEU A 34 -2.28 5.90 -5.48
C LEU A 34 -1.05 5.26 -6.13
N LEU A 35 0.06 5.22 -5.38
CA LEU A 35 1.22 4.44 -5.73
C LEU A 35 1.37 3.27 -4.76
N LEU A 36 1.31 2.06 -5.29
CA LEU A 36 1.52 0.82 -4.55
C LEU A 36 2.89 0.28 -4.92
N ILE A 37 3.75 0.04 -3.92
CA ILE A 37 5.07 -0.53 -4.14
C ILE A 37 5.25 -1.76 -3.26
N HIS A 38 5.71 -2.85 -3.84
CA HIS A 38 5.95 -4.11 -3.14
C HIS A 38 7.37 -4.63 -3.44
N GLY A 39 8.10 -5.04 -2.40
CA GLY A 39 9.42 -5.65 -2.58
C GLY A 39 9.30 -7.14 -2.92
N LYS A 40 9.98 -7.63 -3.96
CA LYS A 40 9.83 -9.03 -4.39
C LYS A 40 10.35 -10.04 -3.36
N GLU A 41 11.25 -9.61 -2.48
CA GLU A 41 11.83 -10.42 -1.41
C GLU A 41 11.13 -10.21 -0.05
N ASP A 42 9.95 -9.57 -0.02
CA ASP A 42 9.15 -9.45 1.20
C ASP A 42 8.64 -10.84 1.63
N LYS A 43 9.19 -11.34 2.75
CA LYS A 43 8.80 -12.62 3.36
C LYS A 43 7.68 -12.49 4.38
N THR A 44 7.26 -11.26 4.71
CA THR A 44 6.22 -10.96 5.70
C THR A 44 4.84 -10.87 5.04
N ILE A 45 4.77 -10.22 3.88
CA ILE A 45 3.54 -10.06 3.10
C ILE A 45 3.78 -10.64 1.71
N ARG A 46 2.93 -11.58 1.30
CA ARG A 46 3.02 -12.16 -0.05
C ARG A 46 2.53 -11.15 -1.10
N SER A 47 3.25 -11.05 -2.21
CA SER A 47 2.98 -10.10 -3.32
C SER A 47 1.55 -10.15 -3.85
N TYR A 48 0.95 -11.34 -3.92
CA TYR A 48 -0.41 -11.53 -4.43
C TYR A 48 -1.46 -10.73 -3.63
N HIS A 49 -1.22 -10.41 -2.36
CA HIS A 49 -2.14 -9.59 -1.58
C HIS A 49 -2.18 -8.14 -2.09
N THR A 50 -1.01 -7.57 -2.37
CA THR A 50 -0.90 -6.22 -2.93
C THR A 50 -1.43 -6.19 -4.36
N GLU A 51 -1.11 -7.20 -5.15
CA GLU A 51 -1.61 -7.34 -6.53
C GLU A 51 -3.13 -7.48 -6.57
N ARG A 52 -3.72 -8.35 -5.72
CA ARG A 52 -5.18 -8.48 -5.64
C ARG A 52 -5.85 -7.17 -5.26
N PHE A 53 -5.28 -6.42 -4.33
CA PHE A 53 -5.81 -5.11 -3.94
C PHE A 53 -5.74 -4.12 -5.09
N TYR A 54 -4.61 -4.06 -5.80
CA TYR A 54 -4.46 -3.24 -7.01
C TYR A 54 -5.48 -3.62 -8.09
N ASN A 55 -5.63 -4.92 -8.38
CA ASN A 55 -6.61 -5.42 -9.35
C ASN A 55 -8.03 -5.00 -8.96
N THR A 56 -8.37 -5.06 -7.67
CA THR A 56 -9.68 -4.59 -7.19
C THR A 56 -9.85 -3.08 -7.37
N LEU A 57 -8.80 -2.29 -7.14
CA LEU A 57 -8.82 -0.84 -7.34
C LEU A 57 -9.07 -0.49 -8.82
N ILE A 58 -8.33 -1.11 -9.75
CA ILE A 58 -8.44 -0.80 -11.17
C ILE A 58 -9.79 -1.25 -11.74
N SER A 59 -10.29 -2.44 -11.36
CA SER A 59 -11.63 -2.91 -11.73
C SER A 59 -12.75 -2.00 -11.20
N GLY A 60 -12.49 -1.23 -10.15
CA GLY A 60 -13.40 -0.22 -9.63
C GLY A 60 -13.36 1.13 -10.36
N GLY A 61 -12.52 1.29 -11.41
CA GLY A 61 -12.42 2.50 -12.21
C GLY A 61 -11.25 3.44 -11.84
N SER A 62 -10.26 2.98 -11.08
CA SER A 62 -9.10 3.81 -10.69
C SER A 62 -7.87 3.68 -11.60
N GLU A 63 -8.00 3.03 -12.76
CA GLU A 63 -6.91 2.72 -13.70
C GLU A 63 -6.05 3.95 -14.05
N ALA A 64 -6.67 5.10 -14.28
CA ALA A 64 -5.95 6.33 -14.64
C ALA A 64 -5.16 6.96 -13.48
N ASN A 65 -5.45 6.57 -12.23
CA ASN A 65 -4.95 7.24 -11.02
C ASN A 65 -4.07 6.34 -10.14
N SER A 66 -4.04 5.04 -10.40
CA SER A 66 -3.33 4.07 -9.57
C SER A 66 -2.19 3.40 -10.33
N GLN A 67 -1.06 3.21 -9.67
CA GLN A 67 0.09 2.48 -10.21
C GLN A 67 0.57 1.43 -9.21
N PHE A 68 0.95 0.26 -9.72
CA PHE A 68 1.58 -0.80 -8.94
C PHE A 68 2.97 -1.12 -9.45
N LEU A 69 3.96 -1.13 -8.55
CA LEU A 69 5.35 -1.45 -8.82
C LEU A 69 5.82 -2.61 -7.93
N THR A 70 6.57 -3.53 -8.54
CA THR A 70 7.34 -4.54 -7.81
C THR A 70 8.83 -4.23 -7.94
N VAL A 71 9.58 -4.34 -6.84
CA VAL A 71 10.98 -3.90 -6.79
C VAL A 71 11.87 -5.05 -6.32
N ASP A 72 12.91 -5.35 -7.09
CA ASP A 72 13.90 -6.39 -6.80
C ASP A 72 14.89 -5.96 -5.72
N GLY A 73 15.43 -6.94 -4.98
CA GLY A 73 16.38 -6.73 -3.90
C GLY A 73 15.81 -5.96 -2.70
N VAL A 74 14.49 -6.00 -2.50
CA VAL A 74 13.75 -5.31 -1.45
C VAL A 74 12.85 -6.28 -0.70
N GLY A 75 13.10 -6.41 0.62
CA GLY A 75 12.22 -7.12 1.54
C GLY A 75 11.32 -6.19 2.37
N HIS A 76 10.75 -6.73 3.45
CA HIS A 76 9.93 -5.95 4.38
C HIS A 76 10.76 -4.95 5.18
N GLY A 77 10.26 -3.73 5.38
CA GLY A 77 10.82 -2.76 6.33
C GLY A 77 11.60 -1.59 5.72
N LYS A 78 12.59 -1.07 6.46
CA LYS A 78 13.26 0.22 6.14
C LYS A 78 13.90 0.27 4.75
N VAL A 79 14.36 -0.88 4.24
CA VAL A 79 14.99 -1.01 2.92
C VAL A 79 14.03 -0.65 1.79
N LEU A 80 12.73 -0.98 1.93
CA LEU A 80 11.69 -0.59 0.97
C LEU A 80 11.63 0.92 0.85
N ARG A 81 11.64 1.65 1.98
CA ARG A 81 11.58 3.12 1.96
C ARG A 81 12.79 3.74 1.29
N SER A 82 14.00 3.29 1.62
CA SER A 82 15.23 3.89 1.07
C SER A 82 15.41 3.58 -0.41
N LYS A 83 15.12 2.35 -0.84
CA LYS A 83 15.29 1.93 -2.24
C LYS A 83 14.17 2.39 -3.17
N THR A 84 13.04 2.83 -2.61
CA THR A 84 11.90 3.27 -3.43
C THR A 84 11.59 4.76 -3.31
N TRP A 85 12.50 5.51 -2.66
CA TRP A 85 12.38 6.96 -2.50
C TRP A 85 12.27 7.70 -3.84
N ASP A 86 13.08 7.31 -4.82
CA ASP A 86 13.08 7.95 -6.14
C ASP A 86 11.78 7.66 -6.90
N TYR A 87 11.24 6.44 -6.79
CA TYR A 87 9.93 6.12 -7.37
C TYR A 87 8.83 6.99 -6.76
N TRP A 88 8.85 7.15 -5.43
CA TRP A 88 7.89 7.99 -4.71
C TRP A 88 7.98 9.46 -5.12
N THR A 89 9.19 10.02 -5.13
CA THR A 89 9.40 11.45 -5.42
C THR A 89 9.07 11.76 -6.88
N ASN A 90 9.54 10.96 -7.82
CA ASN A 90 9.19 11.13 -9.23
C ASN A 90 7.68 11.01 -9.46
N TRP A 91 7.01 10.07 -8.79
CA TRP A 91 5.57 9.91 -8.95
C TRP A 91 4.76 11.05 -8.33
N ILE A 92 5.24 11.72 -7.29
CA ILE A 92 4.58 12.91 -6.73
C ILE A 92 4.74 14.12 -7.66
N LEU A 93 5.90 14.25 -8.29
CA LEU A 93 6.28 15.44 -9.07
C LEU A 93 5.75 15.44 -10.51
N ASN A 94 5.49 14.27 -11.09
CA ASN A 94 4.77 14.11 -12.37
C ASN A 94 3.26 14.08 -12.14
#